data_AF-L1QLV3-F1
#
_entry.id   AF-L1QLV3-F1
#
_cell.length_a   1.000
_cell.length_b   1.000
_cell.length_c   1.000
_cell.angle_alpha   90.00
_cell.angle_beta   90.00
_cell.angle_gamma   90.00
#
_symmetry.space_group_name_H-M   'P 1'
#
loop_
_entity.id
_entity.type
_entity.pdbx_description
1 polymer ?
#
loop_
_entity_poly.entity_id
_entity_poly.type
_entity_poly.pdbx_seq_one_letter_code
_entity_poly.pdbx_strand_id
1 'polypeptide(L)'
;MLKRIVREGNAVGNHGYSHRYDILYPNRVADPQAFMNDIKKSEAVLKSVLGEDFNTRVLRMPGGHASWDTKALDEVLEREGYTYVDWNSLNGDAEENNRSEEELIGELKQTVSDLEGNNDTLVVLMHDKVGKENTAKTLQEAIDYLKSLGYEFKTLK
;
A
#
# COMPACT_ATOMS: atom_id res chain seq x y z
N MET A 1 2.91 -9.16 15.10
CA MET A 1 3.48 -8.65 13.84
C MET A 1 3.81 -7.16 13.92
N LEU A 2 2.84 -6.26 14.11
CA LEU A 2 3.03 -4.80 14.12
C LEU A 2 4.23 -4.29 14.96
N LYS A 3 4.35 -4.73 16.22
CA LYS A 3 5.50 -4.36 17.08
C LYS A 3 6.86 -4.75 16.50
N ARG A 4 6.92 -5.85 15.74
CA ARG A 4 8.14 -6.32 15.08
C ARG A 4 8.46 -5.46 13.86
N ILE A 5 7.46 -5.16 13.02
CA ILE A 5 7.56 -4.27 11.85
C ILE A 5 8.23 -2.95 12.25
N VAL A 6 7.71 -2.28 13.30
CA VAL A 6 8.26 -1.01 13.80
C VAL A 6 9.67 -1.18 14.38
N ARG A 7 9.91 -2.23 15.19
CA ARG A 7 11.22 -2.48 15.83
C ARG A 7 12.33 -2.73 14.81
N GLU A 8 12.00 -3.36 13.69
CA GLU A 8 12.92 -3.65 12.59
C GLU A 8 13.10 -2.47 11.63
N GLY A 9 12.52 -1.30 11.94
CA GLY A 9 12.72 -0.05 11.20
C GLY A 9 11.77 0.15 10.02
N ASN A 10 10.73 -0.68 9.88
CA ASN A 10 9.71 -0.51 8.84
C ASN A 10 8.62 0.47 9.30
N ALA A 11 8.02 1.18 8.34
CA ALA A 11 6.86 2.03 8.61
C ALA A 11 5.55 1.23 8.61
N VAL A 12 4.57 1.73 9.35
CA VAL A 12 3.18 1.23 9.38
C VAL A 12 2.27 2.35 8.88
N GLY A 13 1.70 2.18 7.69
CA GLY A 13 0.67 3.06 7.12
C GLY A 13 -0.75 2.55 7.43
N ASN A 14 -1.76 3.35 7.12
CA ASN A 14 -3.17 2.98 7.29
C ASN A 14 -3.79 2.52 5.96
N HIS A 15 -4.44 1.36 5.95
CA HIS A 15 -5.14 0.81 4.77
C HIS A 15 -6.63 0.56 5.04
N GLY A 16 -7.20 1.31 5.98
CA GLY A 16 -8.55 1.08 6.48
C GLY A 16 -8.61 -0.06 7.49
N TYR A 17 -9.82 -0.34 7.96
CA TYR A 17 -10.16 -1.40 8.90
C TYR A 17 -10.88 -2.55 8.21
N SER A 18 -11.85 -2.27 7.32
CA SER A 18 -12.74 -3.29 6.75
C SER A 18 -12.35 -3.76 5.36
N HIS A 19 -11.71 -2.89 4.56
CA HIS A 19 -11.44 -3.14 3.14
C HIS A 19 -12.72 -3.49 2.32
N ARG A 20 -13.87 -2.93 2.72
CA ARG A 20 -15.19 -3.19 2.12
C ARG A 20 -15.58 -2.09 1.13
N TYR A 21 -15.38 -2.35 -0.16
CA TYR A 21 -15.61 -1.36 -1.21
C TYR A 21 -17.07 -0.90 -1.30
N ASP A 22 -18.02 -1.76 -1.00
CA ASP A 22 -19.45 -1.43 -0.99
C ASP A 22 -19.84 -0.42 0.11
N ILE A 23 -19.03 -0.33 1.16
CA ILE A 23 -19.20 0.63 2.26
C ILE A 23 -18.39 1.90 1.99
N LEU A 24 -17.13 1.73 1.55
CA LEU A 24 -16.20 2.84 1.35
C LEU A 24 -16.52 3.66 0.10
N TYR A 25 -17.00 3.01 -0.95
CA TYR A 25 -17.19 3.59 -2.29
C TYR A 25 -18.56 3.21 -2.88
N PRO A 26 -19.69 3.54 -2.23
CA PRO A 26 -21.01 3.25 -2.77
C PRO A 26 -21.14 3.85 -4.18
N ASN A 27 -21.56 3.02 -5.15
CA ASN A 27 -21.64 3.38 -6.56
C ASN A 27 -20.32 3.90 -7.18
N ARG A 28 -19.17 3.43 -6.66
CA ARG A 28 -17.81 3.84 -7.05
C ARG A 28 -17.43 5.28 -6.68
N VAL A 29 -18.21 5.93 -5.82
CA VAL A 29 -17.91 7.27 -5.28
C VAL A 29 -17.56 7.11 -3.81
N ALA A 30 -16.42 7.66 -3.39
CA ALA A 30 -15.98 7.59 -2.01
C ALA A 30 -16.97 8.31 -1.08
N ASP A 31 -17.42 7.63 -0.04
CA ASP A 31 -18.17 8.24 1.06
C ASP A 31 -17.17 8.75 2.11
N PRO A 32 -16.98 10.08 2.25
CA PRO A 32 -15.97 10.60 3.16
C PRO A 32 -16.22 10.24 4.62
N GLN A 33 -17.48 10.15 5.05
CA GLN A 33 -17.81 9.84 6.43
C GLN A 33 -17.56 8.36 6.74
N ALA A 34 -17.97 7.47 5.84
CA ALA A 34 -17.70 6.03 5.96
C ALA A 34 -16.19 5.75 5.93
N PHE A 35 -15.47 6.36 4.99
CA PHE A 35 -14.02 6.20 4.86
C PHE A 35 -13.28 6.70 6.10
N MET A 36 -13.58 7.91 6.60
CA MET A 36 -12.93 8.44 7.79
C MET A 36 -13.22 7.63 9.05
N ASN A 37 -14.42 7.07 9.18
CA ASN A 37 -14.75 6.17 10.29
C ASN A 37 -13.93 4.87 10.23
N ASP A 38 -13.75 4.31 9.03
CA ASP A 38 -12.95 3.10 8.80
C ASP A 38 -11.46 3.35 9.12
N ILE A 39 -10.91 4.48 8.67
CA ILE A 39 -9.54 4.93 8.98
C ILE A 39 -9.33 5.12 10.47
N LYS A 40 -10.19 5.91 11.14
CA LYS A 40 -10.07 6.20 12.60
C LYS A 40 -10.20 4.93 13.44
N LYS A 41 -11.03 3.98 13.01
CA LYS A 41 -11.14 2.66 13.65
C LYS A 41 -9.84 1.87 13.52
N SER A 42 -9.21 1.88 12.34
CA SER A 42 -7.90 1.24 12.13
C SER A 42 -6.82 1.89 13.00
N GLU A 43 -6.78 3.22 13.10
CA GLU A 43 -5.84 3.94 13.97
C GLU A 43 -5.99 3.57 15.45
N ALA A 44 -7.22 3.43 15.94
CA ALA A 44 -7.46 2.99 17.32
C ALA A 44 -6.89 1.59 17.57
N VAL A 45 -7.00 0.67 16.60
CA VAL A 45 -6.38 -0.65 16.70
C VAL A 45 -4.86 -0.55 16.69
N LEU A 46 -4.29 0.25 15.78
CA LEU A 46 -2.84 0.46 15.71
C LEU A 46 -2.29 0.99 17.04
N LYS A 47 -2.93 2.01 17.64
CA LYS A 47 -2.55 2.57 18.95
C LYS A 47 -2.66 1.56 20.07
N SER A 48 -3.73 0.77 20.13
CA SER A 48 -3.88 -0.25 21.17
C SER A 48 -2.77 -1.32 21.14
N VAL A 49 -2.13 -1.52 19.99
CA VAL A 49 -1.02 -2.48 19.83
C VAL A 49 0.35 -1.80 19.94
N LEU A 50 0.53 -0.62 19.35
CA LEU A 50 1.83 0.06 19.20
C LEU A 50 2.09 1.13 20.26
N GLY A 51 1.08 1.49 21.05
CA GLY A 51 1.12 2.54 22.07
C GLY A 51 0.34 3.80 21.65
N GLU A 52 -0.12 4.57 22.63
CA GLU A 52 -0.95 5.77 22.40
C GLU A 52 -0.24 6.87 21.60
N ASP A 53 1.10 6.92 21.69
CA ASP A 53 1.93 7.88 20.95
C ASP A 53 2.08 7.51 19.47
N PHE A 54 1.72 6.28 19.09
CA PHE A 54 1.76 5.86 17.70
C PHE A 54 0.78 6.68 16.85
N ASN A 55 1.28 7.23 15.75
CA ASN A 55 0.50 7.92 14.75
C ASN A 55 1.10 7.66 13.36
N THR A 56 0.24 7.71 12.34
CA THR A 56 0.64 7.65 10.94
C THR A 56 -0.30 8.54 10.14
N ARG A 57 0.25 9.33 9.22
CA ARG A 57 -0.54 10.18 8.31
C ARG A 57 -0.53 9.65 6.88
N VAL A 58 0.27 8.63 6.61
CA VAL A 58 0.33 7.95 5.32
C VAL A 58 -0.76 6.89 5.27
N LEU A 59 -1.61 6.97 4.26
CA LEU A 59 -2.61 5.97 3.96
C LEU A 59 -2.50 5.45 2.53
N ARG A 60 -3.08 4.29 2.29
CA ARG A 60 -3.41 3.81 0.94
C ARG A 60 -4.88 3.46 0.92
N MET A 61 -5.62 3.92 -0.07
CA MET A 61 -7.04 3.59 -0.21
C MET A 61 -7.19 2.12 -0.62
N PRO A 62 -8.13 1.35 -0.03
CA PRO A 62 -8.49 0.03 -0.56
C PRO A 62 -8.84 0.11 -2.04
N GLY A 63 -8.09 -0.60 -2.89
CA GLY A 63 -8.21 -0.54 -4.35
C GLY A 63 -7.44 0.60 -5.04
N GLY A 64 -6.79 1.50 -4.31
CA GLY A 64 -6.07 2.66 -4.84
C GLY A 64 -6.97 3.88 -5.07
N HIS A 65 -6.44 5.09 -4.88
CA HIS A 65 -7.14 6.35 -5.08
C HIS A 65 -7.66 6.48 -6.51
N ALA A 66 -6.84 6.14 -7.50
CA ALA A 66 -7.18 6.23 -8.92
C ALA A 66 -8.36 5.34 -9.37
N SER A 67 -8.83 4.41 -8.53
CA SER A 67 -9.93 3.49 -8.85
C SER A 67 -11.33 4.07 -8.63
N TRP A 68 -11.44 5.20 -7.91
CA TRP A 68 -12.69 5.71 -7.36
C TRP A 68 -12.87 7.21 -7.65
N ASP A 69 -14.11 7.71 -7.59
CA ASP A 69 -14.32 9.16 -7.49
C ASP A 69 -14.10 9.59 -6.02
N THR A 70 -13.00 10.28 -5.79
CA THR A 70 -12.49 10.64 -4.46
C THR A 70 -12.57 12.14 -4.18
N LYS A 71 -13.14 12.95 -5.08
CA LYS A 71 -13.05 14.43 -4.97
C LYS A 71 -13.51 14.98 -3.63
N ALA A 72 -14.63 14.47 -3.10
CA ALA A 72 -15.15 14.89 -1.80
C ALA A 72 -14.33 14.34 -0.62
N LEU A 73 -13.67 13.19 -0.80
CA LEU A 73 -12.81 12.59 0.21
C LEU A 73 -11.46 13.34 0.30
N ASP A 74 -10.91 13.77 -0.84
CA ASP A 74 -9.61 14.46 -0.90
C ASP A 74 -9.61 15.74 -0.04
N GLU A 75 -10.66 16.56 -0.12
CA GLU A 75 -10.84 17.75 0.72
C GLU A 75 -10.85 17.42 2.23
N VAL A 76 -11.42 16.27 2.60
CA VAL A 76 -11.47 15.82 3.99
C VAL A 76 -10.11 15.30 4.44
N LEU A 77 -9.40 14.56 3.60
CA LEU A 77 -8.07 14.04 3.90
C LEU A 77 -7.06 15.18 4.08
N GLU A 78 -7.08 16.17 3.19
CA GLU A 78 -6.23 17.36 3.31
C GLU A 78 -6.50 18.10 4.63
N ARG A 79 -7.77 18.37 4.93
CA ARG A 79 -8.17 19.06 6.17
C ARG A 79 -7.75 18.30 7.44
N GLU A 80 -7.82 16.98 7.44
CA GLU A 80 -7.45 16.13 8.59
C GLU A 80 -5.94 15.80 8.62
N GLY A 81 -5.17 16.25 7.62
CA GLY A 81 -3.71 16.14 7.54
C GLY A 81 -3.21 14.75 7.12
N TYR A 82 -3.97 14.03 6.29
CA TYR A 82 -3.53 12.76 5.71
C TYR A 82 -2.89 12.94 4.33
N THR A 83 -1.97 12.05 4.02
CA THR A 83 -1.39 11.89 2.68
C THR A 83 -1.66 10.48 2.20
N TYR A 84 -2.11 10.31 0.97
CA TYR A 84 -2.33 9.01 0.37
C TYR A 84 -1.25 8.66 -0.64
N VAL A 85 -0.96 7.37 -0.79
CA VAL A 85 0.03 6.86 -1.74
C VAL A 85 -0.51 5.62 -2.45
N ASP A 86 -0.63 5.72 -3.78
CA ASP A 86 -0.90 4.59 -4.66
C ASP A 86 0.42 3.84 -4.99
N TRP A 87 0.63 3.45 -6.23
CA TRP A 87 1.83 2.77 -6.70
C TRP A 87 2.06 3.12 -8.17
N ASN A 88 3.31 2.99 -8.62
CA ASN A 88 3.69 3.18 -10.03
C ASN A 88 4.35 1.93 -10.64
N SER A 89 4.61 0.90 -9.83
CA SER A 89 5.07 -0.42 -10.26
C SER A 89 4.44 -1.49 -9.36
N LEU A 90 4.39 -2.73 -9.83
CA LEU A 90 3.77 -3.86 -9.13
C LEU A 90 4.33 -5.19 -9.62
N ASN A 91 4.28 -6.22 -8.79
CA ASN A 91 4.61 -7.60 -9.20
C ASN A 91 3.40 -8.38 -9.74
N GLY A 92 2.22 -7.74 -9.73
CA GLY A 92 0.98 -8.29 -10.25
C GLY A 92 0.39 -9.42 -9.43
N ASP A 93 0.75 -9.52 -8.15
CA ASP A 93 0.23 -10.57 -7.27
C ASP A 93 -1.26 -10.43 -6.97
N ALA A 94 -1.89 -9.30 -7.28
CA ALA A 94 -3.32 -9.08 -7.14
C ALA A 94 -4.10 -9.19 -8.45
N GLU A 95 -3.42 -9.22 -9.60
CA GLU A 95 -4.05 -9.29 -10.92
C GLU A 95 -4.62 -10.68 -11.19
N GLU A 96 -3.91 -11.71 -10.74
CA GLU A 96 -4.33 -13.11 -10.87
C GLU A 96 -4.01 -13.92 -9.61
N ASN A 97 -4.77 -14.99 -9.41
CA ASN A 97 -4.53 -15.90 -8.28
C ASN A 97 -3.45 -16.93 -8.63
N ASN A 98 -2.64 -17.29 -7.63
CA ASN A 98 -1.62 -18.36 -7.72
C ASN A 98 -0.52 -18.14 -8.77
N ARG A 99 -0.18 -16.90 -9.11
CA ARG A 99 0.99 -16.60 -9.95
C ARG A 99 2.26 -17.24 -9.36
N SER A 100 3.06 -17.81 -10.24
CA SER A 100 4.36 -18.39 -9.93
C SER A 100 5.39 -17.32 -9.58
N GLU A 101 6.47 -17.73 -8.91
CA GLU A 101 7.58 -16.83 -8.56
C GLU A 101 8.20 -16.16 -9.80
N GLU A 102 8.28 -16.88 -10.92
CA GLU A 102 8.79 -16.39 -12.20
C GLU A 102 7.87 -15.34 -12.84
N GLU A 103 6.55 -15.55 -12.81
CA GLU A 103 5.58 -14.57 -13.31
C GLU A 103 5.61 -13.29 -12.49
N LEU A 104 5.73 -13.39 -11.16
CA LEU A 104 5.77 -12.23 -10.27
C LEU A 104 7.03 -11.38 -10.50
N ILE A 105 8.20 -12.01 -10.62
CA ILE A 105 9.43 -11.25 -10.89
C ILE A 105 9.46 -10.69 -12.32
N GLY A 106 8.91 -11.43 -13.29
CA GLY A 106 8.76 -10.96 -14.67
C GLY A 106 7.90 -9.70 -14.73
N GLU A 107 6.75 -9.69 -14.07
CA GLU A 107 5.86 -8.53 -13.99
C GLU A 107 6.54 -7.33 -13.32
N LEU A 108 7.26 -7.55 -12.20
CA LEU A 108 7.98 -6.47 -11.54
C LEU A 108 9.02 -5.84 -12.48
N LYS A 109 9.82 -6.67 -13.14
CA LYS A 109 10.84 -6.21 -14.10
C LYS A 109 10.19 -5.43 -15.25
N GLN A 110 9.06 -5.90 -15.76
CA GLN A 110 8.31 -5.23 -16.82
C GLN A 110 7.78 -3.86 -16.36
N THR A 111 7.04 -3.80 -15.26
CA THR A 111 6.43 -2.55 -14.79
C THR A 111 7.46 -1.52 -14.34
N VAL A 112 8.63 -1.94 -13.85
CA VAL A 112 9.76 -1.04 -13.59
C VAL A 112 10.36 -0.51 -14.90
N SER A 113 10.51 -1.37 -15.91
CA SER A 113 11.03 -0.98 -17.22
C SER A 113 10.11 0.00 -17.95
N ASP A 114 8.79 -0.17 -17.84
CA ASP A 114 7.78 0.68 -18.49
C ASP A 114 7.82 2.14 -18.01
N LEU A 115 8.48 2.42 -16.88
CA LEU A 115 8.69 3.77 -16.37
C LEU A 115 9.88 4.51 -17.02
N GLU A 116 10.67 3.85 -17.88
CA GLU A 116 11.76 4.36 -18.75
C GLU A 116 12.44 5.66 -18.26
N GLY A 117 13.17 5.61 -17.14
CA GLY A 117 14.02 6.73 -16.68
C GLY A 117 13.29 8.01 -16.22
N ASN A 118 11.95 7.99 -16.14
CA ASN A 118 11.14 9.16 -15.77
C ASN A 118 10.78 9.22 -14.28
N ASN A 119 11.24 8.30 -13.45
CA ASN A 119 10.93 8.31 -12.01
C ASN A 119 12.15 7.99 -11.16
N ASP A 120 12.65 9.00 -10.45
CA ASP A 120 13.65 8.85 -9.38
C ASP A 120 13.09 8.08 -8.17
N THR A 121 11.78 7.79 -8.14
CA THR A 121 11.10 7.12 -7.02
C THR A 121 10.14 6.04 -7.52
N LEU A 122 10.35 4.82 -7.04
CA LEU A 122 9.46 3.69 -7.25
C LEU A 122 8.64 3.42 -6.00
N VAL A 123 7.33 3.24 -6.19
CA VAL A 123 6.42 2.70 -5.18
C VAL A 123 5.85 1.39 -5.73
N VAL A 124 6.37 0.28 -5.22
CA VAL A 124 6.01 -1.07 -5.67
C VAL A 124 4.85 -1.62 -4.83
N LEU A 125 3.76 -2.03 -5.48
CA LEU A 125 2.66 -2.74 -4.83
C LEU A 125 2.93 -4.25 -4.76
N MET A 126 2.76 -4.80 -3.56
CA MET A 126 2.79 -6.23 -3.22
C MET A 126 1.86 -6.51 -2.03
N HIS A 127 1.49 -7.76 -1.80
CA HIS A 127 0.63 -8.17 -0.68
C HIS A 127 1.25 -9.26 0.21
N ASP A 128 1.25 -9.05 1.52
CA ASP A 128 1.75 -9.97 2.56
C ASP A 128 0.63 -10.77 3.25
N LYS A 129 -0.32 -11.29 2.46
CA LYS A 129 -1.48 -12.04 2.96
C LYS A 129 -1.42 -13.54 2.66
N VAL A 130 -2.28 -14.31 3.33
CA VAL A 130 -2.50 -15.74 3.02
C VAL A 130 -2.87 -15.91 1.55
N GLY A 131 -2.23 -16.87 0.87
CA GLY A 131 -2.39 -17.10 -0.57
C GLY A 131 -1.47 -16.24 -1.45
N LYS A 132 -0.51 -15.51 -0.85
CA LYS A 132 0.53 -14.74 -1.54
C LYS A 132 1.93 -15.19 -1.11
N GLU A 133 2.09 -16.46 -0.79
CA GLU A 133 3.37 -17.04 -0.32
C GLU A 133 4.46 -16.90 -1.39
N ASN A 134 4.11 -16.98 -2.68
CA ASN A 134 5.07 -16.78 -3.77
C ASN A 134 5.59 -15.32 -3.79
N THR A 135 4.78 -14.31 -3.47
CA THR A 135 5.26 -12.93 -3.28
C THR A 135 6.37 -12.87 -2.24
N ALA A 136 6.20 -13.55 -1.10
CA ALA A 136 7.21 -13.58 -0.05
C ALA A 136 8.49 -14.32 -0.46
N LYS A 137 8.38 -15.41 -1.24
CA LYS A 137 9.54 -16.15 -1.74
C LYS A 137 10.34 -15.37 -2.78
N THR A 138 9.67 -14.64 -3.67
CA THR A 138 10.29 -13.81 -4.71
C THR A 138 10.91 -12.52 -4.16
N LEU A 139 10.59 -12.12 -2.92
CA LEU A 139 10.97 -10.82 -2.35
C LEU A 139 12.49 -10.55 -2.40
N GLN A 140 13.33 -11.56 -2.14
CA GLN A 140 14.78 -11.37 -2.17
C GLN A 140 15.28 -11.07 -3.59
N GLU A 141 14.78 -11.79 -4.60
CA GLU A 141 15.14 -11.52 -6.01
C GLU A 141 14.68 -10.13 -6.44
N ALA A 142 13.48 -9.71 -6.03
CA ALA A 142 12.97 -8.36 -6.28
C ALA A 142 13.87 -7.28 -5.66
N ILE A 143 14.33 -7.47 -4.42
CA ILE A 143 15.25 -6.55 -3.75
C ILE A 143 16.59 -6.47 -4.49
N ASP A 144 17.16 -7.61 -4.86
CA ASP A 144 18.45 -7.68 -5.55
C ASP A 144 18.39 -7.06 -6.94
N TYR A 145 17.29 -7.31 -7.68
CA TYR A 145 17.03 -6.66 -8.96
C TYR A 145 16.97 -5.14 -8.83
N LEU A 146 16.15 -4.60 -7.92
CA LEU A 146 16.01 -3.16 -7.72
C LEU A 146 17.33 -2.51 -7.27
N LYS A 147 18.10 -3.17 -6.38
CA LYS A 147 19.45 -2.71 -6.02
C LYS A 147 20.43 -2.73 -7.18
N SER A 148 20.33 -3.72 -8.08
CA SER A 148 21.19 -3.81 -9.27
C SER A 148 20.98 -2.64 -10.24
N LEU A 149 19.78 -2.02 -10.21
CA LEU A 149 19.46 -0.80 -10.95
C LEU A 149 19.89 0.48 -10.22
N GLY A 150 20.45 0.38 -9.01
CA GLY A 150 20.92 1.53 -8.22
C GLY A 150 19.90 2.11 -7.25
N TYR A 151 18.74 1.49 -7.04
CA TYR A 151 17.73 2.00 -6.09
C TYR A 151 18.12 1.76 -4.63
N GLU A 152 17.72 2.70 -3.78
CA GLU A 152 17.73 2.57 -2.32
C GLU A 152 16.31 2.36 -1.78
N PHE A 153 16.18 1.54 -0.73
CA PHE A 153 14.91 1.30 -0.06
C PHE A 153 14.69 2.33 1.05
N LYS A 154 13.53 2.99 1.03
CA LYS A 154 13.09 3.95 2.04
C LYS A 154 11.67 3.63 2.49
N THR A 155 11.33 4.08 3.70
CA THR A 155 9.97 4.02 4.23
C THR A 155 9.21 5.32 3.96
N LEU A 156 7.89 5.23 3.80
CA LEU A 156 6.98 6.40 3.78
C LEU A 156 6.58 6.76 5.21
N LYS A 157 6.55 8.05 5.55
CA LYS A 157 6.20 8.56 6.89
C LYS A 157 5.55 9.93 6.81
#